data_AF-A0A0V0SVY4-F1
#
_entry.id   AF-A0A0V0SVY4-F1
#
_cell.length_a   1.000
_cell.length_b   1.000
_cell.length_c   1.000
_cell.angle_alpha   90.00
_cell.angle_beta   90.00
_cell.angle_gamma   90.00
#
_symmetry.space_group_name_H-M   'P 1'
#
loop_
_entity.id
_entity.type
_entity.pdbx_description
1 polymer ?
#
loop_
_entity_poly.entity_id
_entity_poly.type
_entity_poly.pdbx_seq_one_letter_code
_entity_poly.pdbx_strand_id
1 'polypeptide(L)'
;MRTSYIHEAATKKKVKMLLATAFLSPHDVAVAVELLGRDATGSIAALFNYFQVEWMPPDRLPMWNVYNVNIRTNNDLEGWHFKMNRLAGKRHLGFYELLQLLIDEQGSTETLIQQVTSGR
;
A
#
# COMPACT_ATOMS: atom_id res chain seq x y z
N MET A 1 17.00 13.63 -24.14
CA MET A 1 16.83 14.15 -22.77
C MET A 1 15.38 14.58 -22.47
N ARG A 2 14.69 15.32 -23.35
CA ARG A 2 13.30 15.78 -23.12
C ARG A 2 12.25 14.66 -23.15
N THR A 3 12.39 13.70 -24.06
CA THR A 3 11.46 12.57 -24.24
C THR A 3 11.49 11.60 -23.05
N SER A 4 12.67 11.25 -22.53
CA SER A 4 12.81 10.39 -21.34
C SER A 4 12.16 11.01 -20.10
N TYR A 5 12.32 12.31 -19.89
CA TYR A 5 11.69 13.04 -18.78
C TYR A 5 10.15 13.08 -18.88
N ILE A 6 9.61 13.28 -20.08
CA ILE A 6 8.15 13.27 -20.32
C ILE A 6 7.57 11.88 -20.04
N HIS A 7 8.24 10.81 -20.50
CA HIS A 7 7.83 9.44 -20.21
C HIS A 7 7.88 9.13 -18.71
N GLU A 8 8.90 9.61 -18.00
CA GLU A 8 9.01 9.45 -16.54
C GLU A 8 7.90 10.20 -15.79
N ALA A 9 7.59 11.43 -16.19
CA ALA A 9 6.51 12.23 -15.58
C ALA A 9 5.13 11.59 -15.80
N ALA A 10 4.85 11.10 -17.01
CA ALA A 10 3.61 10.38 -17.31
C ALA A 10 3.50 9.08 -16.52
N THR A 11 4.60 8.35 -16.38
CA THR A 11 4.69 7.13 -15.57
C THR A 11 4.38 7.42 -14.10
N LYS A 12 5.06 8.41 -13.51
CA LYS A 12 4.83 8.84 -12.13
C LYS A 12 3.37 9.27 -11.91
N LYS A 13 2.77 9.98 -12.88
CA LYS A 13 1.36 10.37 -12.81
C LYS A 13 0.45 9.15 -12.78
N LYS A 14 0.64 8.16 -13.67
CA LYS A 14 -0.17 6.93 -13.67
C LYS A 14 -0.07 6.16 -12.36
N VAL A 15 1.15 6.00 -11.81
CA VAL A 15 1.35 5.33 -10.51
C VAL A 15 0.64 6.08 -9.38
N LYS A 16 0.75 7.42 -9.34
CA LYS A 16 0.03 8.22 -8.34
C LYS A 16 -1.49 8.09 -8.47
N MET A 17 -2.02 8.04 -9.69
CA MET A 17 -3.45 7.84 -9.93
C MET A 17 -3.91 6.44 -9.49
N LEU A 18 -3.09 5.40 -9.72
CA LEU A 18 -3.35 4.05 -9.21
C LEU A 18 -3.42 4.06 -7.67
N LEU A 19 -2.47 4.69 -6.98
CA LEU A 19 -2.49 4.80 -5.52
C LEU A 19 -3.70 5.58 -5.01
N ALA A 20 -4.15 6.62 -5.74
CA ALA A 20 -5.32 7.40 -5.38
C ALA A 20 -6.63 6.59 -5.41
N THR A 21 -6.66 5.43 -6.08
CA THR A 21 -7.83 4.55 -6.06
C THR A 21 -8.16 4.02 -4.66
N ALA A 22 -7.21 4.08 -3.72
CA ALA A 22 -7.44 3.71 -2.32
C ALA A 22 -8.53 4.57 -1.66
N PHE A 23 -8.80 5.75 -2.19
CA PHE A 23 -9.79 6.70 -1.69
C PHE A 23 -11.11 6.66 -2.46
N LEU A 24 -11.28 5.73 -3.41
CA LEU A 24 -12.52 5.57 -4.14
C LEU A 24 -13.42 4.54 -3.45
N SER A 25 -14.73 4.68 -3.64
CA SER A 25 -15.70 3.66 -3.24
C SER A 25 -15.25 2.29 -3.76
N PRO A 26 -15.31 1.21 -2.97
CA PRO A 26 -14.95 -0.13 -3.42
C PRO A 26 -15.64 -0.55 -4.72
N HIS A 27 -16.85 -0.04 -4.97
CA HIS A 27 -17.60 -0.27 -6.22
C HIS A 27 -16.97 0.41 -7.45
N ASP A 28 -16.29 1.53 -7.26
CA ASP A 28 -15.69 2.34 -8.33
C ASP A 28 -14.22 1.96 -8.59
N VAL A 29 -13.55 1.32 -7.62
CA VAL A 29 -12.12 0.96 -7.70
C VAL A 29 -11.84 0.15 -8.97
N ALA A 30 -12.66 -0.88 -9.26
CA ALA A 30 -12.39 -1.76 -10.38
C ALA A 30 -12.44 -1.02 -11.73
N VAL A 31 -13.48 -0.20 -11.91
CA VAL A 31 -13.65 0.62 -13.11
C VAL A 31 -12.52 1.64 -13.24
N ALA A 32 -12.13 2.29 -12.14
CA ALA A 32 -11.05 3.27 -12.15
C ALA A 32 -9.70 2.65 -12.53
N VAL A 33 -9.35 1.49 -11.95
CA VAL A 33 -8.09 0.79 -12.25
C VAL A 33 -8.06 0.34 -13.72
N GLU A 34 -9.17 -0.19 -14.24
CA GLU A 34 -9.28 -0.58 -15.65
C GLU A 34 -9.08 0.62 -16.60
N LEU A 35 -9.77 1.74 -16.33
CA LEU A 35 -9.65 2.97 -17.13
C LEU A 35 -8.22 3.53 -17.12
N LEU A 36 -7.54 3.51 -15.97
CA LEU A 36 -6.16 3.98 -15.85
C LEU A 36 -5.16 3.04 -16.56
N GLY A 37 -5.44 1.74 -16.57
CA GLY A 37 -4.65 0.70 -17.19
C GLY A 37 -4.81 0.60 -18.71
N ARG A 38 -5.92 1.08 -19.28
CA ARG A 38 -6.31 0.87 -20.70
C ARG A 38 -5.23 1.19 -21.72
N ASP A 39 -4.54 2.32 -21.56
CA ASP A 39 -3.46 2.76 -22.48
C ASP A 39 -2.06 2.50 -21.89
N ALA A 40 -1.92 1.66 -20.87
CA ALA A 40 -0.63 1.30 -20.31
C ALA A 40 0.09 0.30 -21.22
N THR A 41 1.41 0.45 -21.34
CA THR A 41 2.26 -0.47 -22.09
C THR A 41 3.48 -0.86 -21.27
N GLY A 42 4.14 -1.96 -21.63
CA GLY A 42 5.36 -2.44 -20.98
C GLY A 42 5.17 -2.69 -19.48
N SER A 43 6.13 -2.21 -18.67
CA SER A 43 6.13 -2.41 -17.22
C SER A 43 4.93 -1.81 -16.50
N ILE A 44 4.30 -0.76 -17.05
CA ILE A 44 3.10 -0.17 -16.46
C ILE A 44 1.89 -1.07 -16.68
N ALA A 45 1.74 -1.67 -17.86
CA ALA A 45 0.68 -2.67 -18.08
C ALA A 45 0.84 -3.86 -17.12
N ALA A 46 2.08 -4.34 -16.94
CA ALA A 46 2.39 -5.42 -16.00
C ALA A 46 2.03 -5.05 -14.54
N LEU A 47 2.30 -3.81 -14.12
CA LEU A 47 1.92 -3.31 -12.79
C LEU A 47 0.41 -3.32 -12.59
N PHE A 48 -0.37 -2.83 -13.56
CA PHE A 48 -1.83 -2.81 -13.46
C PHE A 48 -2.40 -4.22 -13.40
N ASN A 49 -1.91 -5.14 -14.23
CA ASN A 49 -2.32 -6.54 -14.21
C ASN A 49 -2.01 -7.19 -12.85
N TYR A 50 -0.80 -6.99 -12.32
CA TYR A 50 -0.42 -7.48 -11.01
C TYR A 50 -1.34 -6.92 -9.91
N PHE A 51 -1.60 -5.60 -9.93
CA PHE A 51 -2.46 -4.96 -8.93
C PHE A 51 -3.89 -5.51 -8.97
N GLN A 52 -4.45 -5.71 -10.16
CA GLN A 52 -5.79 -6.30 -10.31
C GLN A 52 -5.87 -7.73 -9.76
N VAL A 53 -4.88 -8.57 -10.08
CA VAL A 53 -4.88 -9.98 -9.65
C VAL A 53 -4.59 -10.11 -8.16
N GLU A 54 -3.62 -9.37 -7.65
CA GLU A 54 -3.10 -9.56 -6.31
C GLU A 54 -3.87 -8.74 -5.26
N TRP A 55 -4.32 -7.53 -5.59
CA TRP A 55 -4.81 -6.58 -4.58
C TRP A 55 -6.30 -6.25 -4.69
N MET A 56 -6.96 -6.54 -5.81
CA MET A 56 -8.40 -6.32 -5.96
C MET A 56 -9.35 -7.47 -5.59
N PRO A 57 -8.91 -8.71 -5.27
CA PRO A 57 -9.81 -9.72 -4.71
C PRO A 57 -10.58 -9.22 -3.47
N PRO A 58 -11.84 -9.65 -3.25
CA PRO A 58 -12.69 -9.12 -2.18
C PRO A 58 -12.12 -9.23 -0.76
N ASP A 59 -11.28 -10.24 -0.51
CA ASP A 59 -10.59 -10.46 0.76
C ASP A 59 -9.42 -9.50 0.99
N ARG A 60 -8.85 -8.94 -0.08
CA ARG A 60 -7.66 -8.07 -0.04
C ARG A 60 -7.97 -6.60 -0.28
N LEU A 61 -9.07 -6.30 -0.97
CA LEU A 61 -9.53 -4.94 -1.21
C LEU A 61 -9.64 -4.10 0.08
N PRO A 62 -10.17 -4.63 1.21
CA PRO A 62 -10.25 -3.88 2.47
C PRO A 62 -8.89 -3.62 3.14
N MET A 63 -7.81 -4.31 2.74
CA MET A 63 -6.49 -4.15 3.36
C MET A 63 -5.82 -2.82 2.99
N TRP A 64 -6.21 -2.22 1.86
CA TRP A 64 -5.57 -1.00 1.34
C TRP A 64 -6.58 0.08 0.95
N ASN A 65 -7.85 -0.27 0.68
CA ASN A 65 -8.88 0.73 0.43
C ASN A 65 -9.28 1.41 1.75
N VAL A 66 -9.24 2.74 1.74
CA VAL A 66 -9.51 3.57 2.91
C VAL A 66 -10.74 4.47 2.71
N TYR A 67 -11.57 4.18 1.71
CA TYR A 67 -12.78 4.94 1.45
C TYR A 67 -13.75 4.85 2.62
N ASN A 68 -14.15 6.01 3.15
CA ASN A 68 -15.02 6.13 4.32
C ASN A 68 -14.49 5.42 5.57
N VAL A 69 -13.22 5.03 5.58
CA VAL A 69 -12.52 4.63 6.80
C VAL A 69 -12.19 5.91 7.53
N ASN A 70 -12.66 6.02 8.78
CA ASN A 70 -12.25 7.10 9.66
C ASN A 70 -10.79 6.87 10.06
N ILE A 71 -9.87 7.18 9.14
CA ILE A 71 -8.45 7.28 9.44
C ILE A 71 -8.36 8.49 10.35
N ARG A 72 -8.36 8.27 11.67
CA ARG A 72 -8.26 9.35 12.64
C ARG A 72 -6.90 10.04 12.41
N THR A 73 -6.96 11.22 11.80
CA THR A 73 -6.03 12.36 11.91
C THR A 73 -4.66 12.02 12.45
N ASN A 74 -3.61 12.05 11.63
CA ASN A 74 -2.18 12.17 11.98
C ASN A 74 -1.63 11.18 13.06
N ASN A 75 -2.22 11.13 14.24
CA ASN A 75 -1.99 10.26 15.40
C ASN A 75 -1.86 8.76 15.11
N ASP A 76 -2.66 8.17 14.21
CA ASP A 76 -2.51 6.74 13.90
C ASP A 76 -1.22 6.49 13.09
N LEU A 77 -0.94 7.34 12.11
CA LEU A 77 0.30 7.32 11.34
C LEU A 77 1.49 7.72 12.19
N GLU A 78 1.39 8.78 13.00
CA GLU A 78 2.39 9.23 13.97
C GLU A 78 2.63 8.16 15.03
N GLY A 79 1.57 7.50 15.50
CA GLY A 79 1.64 6.40 16.46
C GLY A 79 2.36 5.20 15.87
N TRP A 80 2.06 4.85 14.62
CA TRP A 80 2.78 3.81 13.90
C TRP A 80 4.24 4.20 13.66
N HIS A 81 4.51 5.40 13.17
CA HIS A 81 5.87 5.94 13.03
C HIS A 81 6.63 5.95 14.36
N PHE A 82 5.99 6.34 15.46
CA PHE A 82 6.57 6.35 16.79
C PHE A 82 6.90 4.93 17.27
N LYS A 83 5.98 3.97 17.08
CA LYS A 83 6.21 2.55 17.38
C LYS A 83 7.40 2.02 16.59
N MET A 84 7.44 2.26 15.27
CA MET A 84 8.53 1.80 14.41
C MET A 84 9.87 2.42 14.76
N ASN A 85 9.90 3.73 15.06
CA ASN A 85 11.12 4.40 15.52
C ASN A 85 11.61 3.88 16.87
N ARG A 86 10.68 3.52 17.78
CA ARG A 86 11.02 2.90 19.07
C ARG A 86 11.58 1.49 18.90
N LEU A 87 10.99 0.67 18.02
CA LEU A 87 11.49 -0.67 17.71
C LEU A 87 12.84 -0.62 17.00
N ALA A 88 13.01 0.33 16.07
CA ALA A 88 14.25 0.51 15.31
C ALA A 88 15.43 0.91 16.22
N GLY A 89 15.17 1.67 17.28
CA GLY A 89 16.18 2.06 18.28
C GLY A 89 17.30 2.96 17.76
N LYS A 90 17.22 3.47 16.51
CA LYS A 90 18.24 4.30 15.89
C LYS A 90 17.67 5.30 14.87
N ARG A 91 18.42 6.38 14.64
CA ARG A 91 18.03 7.48 13.73
C ARG A 91 18.04 7.12 12.25
N HIS A 92 18.89 6.18 11.84
CA HIS A 92 19.03 5.78 10.43
C HIS A 92 18.96 4.26 10.34
N LEU A 93 17.87 3.77 9.76
CA LEU A 93 17.61 2.35 9.53
C LEU A 93 17.95 2.03 8.06
N GLY A 94 18.85 1.06 7.83
CA GLY A 94 19.10 0.56 6.49
C GLY A 94 17.87 -0.16 5.94
N PHE A 95 17.75 -0.25 4.61
CA PHE A 95 16.58 -0.86 3.98
C PHE A 95 16.32 -2.31 4.43
N TYR A 96 17.36 -3.15 4.51
CA TYR A 96 17.22 -4.54 4.96
C TYR A 96 16.88 -4.66 6.45
N GLU A 97 17.34 -3.71 7.26
CA GLU A 97 17.01 -3.67 8.69
C GLU A 97 15.56 -3.22 8.90
N LEU A 98 15.07 -2.29 8.08
CA LEU A 98 13.66 -1.91 8.02
C LEU A 98 12.78 -3.10 7.62
N LEU A 99 13.19 -3.84 6.59
CA LEU A 99 12.45 -5.00 6.12
C LEU A 99 12.36 -6.07 7.20
N GLN A 100 13.46 -6.40 7.88
CA GLN A 100 13.44 -7.37 8.96
C GLN A 100 12.54 -6.92 10.11
N LEU A 101 12.63 -5.65 10.51
CA LEU A 101 11.77 -5.08 11.56
C LEU A 101 10.29 -5.18 11.20
N LEU A 102 9.91 -4.91 9.95
CA LEU A 102 8.54 -5.05 9.46
C LEU A 102 8.04 -6.51 9.55
N ILE A 103 8.89 -7.47 9.17
CA ILE A 103 8.56 -8.90 9.25
C ILE A 103 8.36 -9.34 10.70
N ASP A 104 9.27 -8.94 11.59
CA ASP A 104 9.19 -9.29 13.01
C ASP A 104 7.93 -8.69 13.68
N GLU A 105 7.60 -7.43 13.35
CA GLU A 105 6.40 -6.74 13.82
C GLU A 105 5.11 -7.40 13.31
N GLN A 106 5.08 -7.83 12.04
CA GLN A 106 3.97 -8.59 11.49
C GLN A 106 3.79 -9.92 12.25
N GLY A 107 4.86 -10.70 12.43
CA GLY A 107 4.80 -11.99 13.13
C GLY A 107 4.35 -11.86 14.59
N SER A 108 4.76 -10.78 15.27
CA SER A 108 4.28 -10.46 16.62
C SER A 108 2.77 -10.17 16.64
N THR A 109 2.29 -9.39 15.68
CA THR A 109 0.86 -9.05 15.56
C THR A 109 0.01 -10.28 15.25
N GLU A 110 0.47 -11.15 14.33
CA GLU A 110 -0.20 -12.42 14.03
C GLU A 110 -0.28 -13.32 15.26
N THR A 111 0.79 -13.41 16.05
CA THR A 111 0.81 -14.18 17.31
C THR A 111 -0.21 -13.64 18.30
N LEU A 112 -0.30 -12.31 18.44
CA LEU A 112 -1.27 -11.67 19.32
C LEU A 112 -2.72 -11.95 18.87
N ILE A 113 -2.99 -11.85 17.56
CA ILE A 113 -4.30 -12.16 16.97
C ILE A 113 -4.67 -13.62 17.27
N GLN A 114 -3.72 -14.55 17.12
CA GLN A 114 -3.94 -15.97 17.43
C GLN A 114 -4.27 -16.19 18.91
N GLN A 115 -3.59 -15.51 19.83
CA GLN A 115 -3.88 -15.60 21.27
C GLN A 115 -5.31 -15.15 21.57
N VAL A 116 -5.68 -13.96 21.09
CA VAL A 116 -7.01 -13.37 21.29
C VAL A 116 -8.11 -14.23 20.66
N THR A 117 -7.90 -14.74 19.46
CA THR A 117 -8.88 -15.60 18.76
C THR A 117 -9.00 -16.99 19.40
N SER A 118 -7.97 -17.48 20.09
CA SER A 118 -8.02 -18.75 20.81
C SER A 118 -8.77 -18.70 22.15
N GLY A 119 -9.24 -17.52 22.57
CA GLY A 119 -10.01 -17.32 23.80
C GLY A 119 -9.22 -17.58 25.09
N ARG A 120 -7.88 -17.44 25.04
CA ARG A 120 -6.97 -17.63 26.17
C ARG A 120 -6.62 -16.31 26.86
#